data_AF-A0A3C1R0P6-F1
#
_entry.id   AF-A0A3C1R0P6-F1
#
_cell.length_a   1.000
_cell.length_b   1.000
_cell.length_c   1.000
_cell.angle_alpha   90.00
_cell.angle_beta   90.00
_cell.angle_gamma   90.00
#
_symmetry.space_group_name_H-M   'P 1'
#
loop_
_entity.id
_entity.type
_entity.pdbx_description
1 polymer ?
#
loop_
_entity_poly.entity_id
_entity_poly.type
_entity_poly.pdbx_seq_one_letter_code
_entity_poly.pdbx_strand_id
1 'polypeptide(L)'
;MSLLSLASLGSARSDRDVSRGNAARFGLRTVGLVLFALAAGSAVGRSAAQEGWGPIVDGLRCRVVPVEASMSEEAIEPSAVVRKFRRFDQVAFVVEVENASDSPVMLLDTRYGDSFGEASGDPNSDWSGQYLFEIRYRDAAGKTIAIPETTVIDANMVLGSTAIATVEPRATHRFLLRPEKWLSSLSRDPGAGTFTAEVIYRGMPERVKTRLREYRDDSAGLNAWSGELIGTSEPFEIEMADERRIAWGPADDGIEAGLEIVPSRDIPFGSKSKLRLHLKNVSDGPLNLSGHLWQSELPIEAIDAEGKSVDVSTAWYSGWTLSAGYMLQPGEVATFDAGNLGLAADATQAEAFEHVTNRKMIVPPGKYRIRSMTSFGASPILQDGEGNVLIPREGDWQGKIETGWLEFETGHPQ
;
A
#
# COMPACT_ATOMS: atom_id res chain seq x y z
N MET A 1 -49.52 34.89 11.54
CA MET A 1 -50.83 34.30 11.87
C MET A 1 -50.72 33.62 13.22
N SER A 2 -51.58 34.07 14.13
CA SER A 2 -51.93 33.64 15.49
C SER A 2 -51.83 32.14 15.86
N LEU A 3 -51.31 31.84 17.06
CA LEU A 3 -52.00 31.26 18.28
C LEU A 3 -52.14 29.72 18.22
N LEU A 4 -51.99 28.85 19.24
CA LEU A 4 -51.93 28.75 20.73
C LEU A 4 -51.25 27.38 21.05
N SER A 5 -50.42 27.13 22.08
CA SER A 5 -50.59 27.05 23.55
C SER A 5 -51.32 25.82 24.14
N LEU A 6 -50.73 25.32 25.27
CA LEU A 6 -51.16 24.38 26.33
C LEU A 6 -51.02 22.86 26.06
N ALA A 7 -50.31 21.99 26.81
CA ALA A 7 -49.81 21.85 28.20
C ALA A 7 -50.63 20.88 29.10
N SER A 8 -49.89 19.90 29.67
CA SER A 8 -50.16 19.13 30.92
C SER A 8 -51.27 18.05 30.87
N LEU A 9 -51.33 16.96 31.65
CA LEU A 9 -50.76 16.60 32.96
C LEU A 9 -51.05 15.09 33.27
N GLY A 10 -50.24 14.45 34.13
CA GLY A 10 -50.62 13.35 35.07
C GLY A 10 -50.16 11.92 34.69
N SER A 11 -49.17 11.27 35.34
CA SER A 11 -49.15 10.59 36.67
C SER A 11 -50.15 9.43 36.78
N ALA A 12 -49.90 8.20 37.27
CA ALA A 12 -49.06 7.68 38.37
C ALA A 12 -48.94 6.13 38.22
N ARG A 13 -47.80 5.48 38.52
CA ARG A 13 -47.44 4.72 39.74
C ARG A 13 -48.43 3.66 40.28
N SER A 14 -47.96 2.41 40.41
CA SER A 14 -48.25 1.44 41.51
C SER A 14 -47.57 0.08 41.19
N ASP A 15 -46.41 -0.28 41.75
CA ASP A 15 -46.11 -0.87 43.08
C ASP A 15 -46.37 -2.39 43.23
N ARG A 16 -45.28 -3.10 43.63
CA ARG A 16 -45.20 -4.22 44.62
C ARG A 16 -45.64 -5.64 44.20
N ASP A 17 -45.09 -6.76 44.68
CA ASP A 17 -43.95 -7.08 45.59
C ASP A 17 -43.77 -8.63 45.65
N VAL A 18 -42.57 -9.06 46.08
CA VAL A 18 -42.28 -10.17 47.05
C VAL A 18 -42.43 -11.67 46.67
N SER A 19 -41.30 -12.40 46.66
CA SER A 19 -40.83 -13.35 47.73
C SER A 19 -39.78 -14.35 47.16
N ARG A 20 -38.52 -14.32 47.64
CA ARG A 20 -37.88 -15.10 48.74
C ARG A 20 -37.57 -16.57 48.43
N GLY A 21 -36.30 -16.95 48.62
CA GLY A 21 -35.90 -18.34 48.86
C GLY A 21 -34.38 -18.64 48.82
N ASN A 22 -33.68 -18.39 49.94
CA ASN A 22 -32.54 -19.11 50.58
C ASN A 22 -31.44 -19.79 49.70
N ALA A 23 -30.15 -19.47 49.80
CA ALA A 23 -29.17 -19.54 50.91
C ALA A 23 -28.54 -20.93 51.18
N ALA A 24 -27.19 -20.98 51.11
CA ALA A 24 -26.18 -21.84 51.77
C ALA A 24 -25.16 -22.43 50.75
N ARG A 25 -23.88 -22.01 50.70
CA ARG A 25 -22.69 -22.21 51.59
C ARG A 25 -21.96 -23.55 51.40
N PHE A 26 -20.61 -23.45 51.48
CA PHE A 26 -19.52 -24.45 51.48
C PHE A 26 -18.98 -24.85 50.09
N GLY A 27 -17.66 -24.92 49.83
CA GLY A 27 -16.48 -24.73 50.68
C GLY A 27 -15.19 -24.81 49.83
N LEU A 28 -14.13 -24.15 50.31
CA LEU A 28 -12.77 -24.24 49.79
C LEU A 28 -12.20 -25.66 49.95
N ARG A 29 -11.50 -26.20 48.94
CA ARG A 29 -10.28 -27.01 49.12
C ARG A 29 -9.44 -27.12 47.83
N THR A 30 -8.14 -27.23 48.11
CA THR A 30 -6.94 -27.00 47.32
C THR A 30 -6.53 -28.19 46.44
N VAL A 31 -5.95 -27.86 45.26
CA VAL A 31 -4.92 -28.56 44.44
C VAL A 31 -5.12 -30.04 44.07
N GLY A 32 -5.20 -30.27 42.76
CA GLY A 32 -4.89 -31.53 42.09
C GLY A 32 -4.61 -31.26 40.62
N LEU A 33 -3.33 -31.04 40.29
CA LEU A 33 -2.82 -30.95 38.93
C LEU A 33 -2.97 -32.33 38.27
N VAL A 34 -3.80 -32.44 37.23
CA VAL A 34 -3.82 -33.60 36.34
C VAL A 34 -3.76 -33.06 34.91
N LEU A 35 -2.56 -33.17 34.31
CA LEU A 35 -2.38 -33.08 32.87
C LEU A 35 -3.13 -34.25 32.22
N PHE A 36 -4.16 -33.96 31.44
CA PHE A 36 -4.58 -34.81 30.34
C PHE A 36 -4.81 -33.94 29.11
N ALA A 37 -4.01 -34.18 28.09
CA ALA A 37 -4.21 -33.70 26.75
C ALA A 37 -5.56 -34.22 26.23
N LEU A 38 -6.46 -33.31 25.88
CA LEU A 38 -7.62 -33.59 25.04
C LEU A 38 -7.68 -32.54 23.95
N ALA A 39 -6.97 -32.85 22.86
CA ALA A 39 -7.39 -32.46 21.54
C ALA A 39 -8.75 -33.12 21.26
N ALA A 40 -9.82 -32.35 21.39
CA ALA A 40 -11.13 -32.72 20.90
C ALA A 40 -11.80 -31.42 20.43
N GLY A 41 -11.93 -31.31 19.12
CA GLY A 41 -12.41 -30.13 18.44
C GLY A 41 -13.80 -29.72 18.93
N SER A 42 -13.90 -28.47 19.34
CA SER A 42 -15.16 -27.74 19.40
C SER A 42 -15.58 -27.42 17.97
N ALA A 43 -16.15 -28.41 17.29
CA ALA A 43 -16.93 -28.23 16.08
C ALA A 43 -18.21 -27.45 16.44
N VAL A 44 -18.08 -26.15 16.67
CA VAL A 44 -19.18 -25.21 16.57
C VAL A 44 -19.44 -25.05 15.07
N GLY A 45 -20.66 -25.40 14.67
CA GLY A 45 -21.04 -25.64 13.28
C GLY A 45 -20.49 -24.62 12.29
N ARG A 46 -19.61 -25.10 11.41
CA ARG A 46 -19.52 -24.61 10.03
C ARG A 46 -20.87 -24.86 9.36
N SER A 47 -21.85 -24.00 9.66
CA SER A 47 -22.84 -23.61 8.66
C SER A 47 -22.03 -23.20 7.44
N ALA A 48 -22.35 -23.71 6.26
CA ALA A 48 -21.66 -23.40 5.02
C ALA A 48 -21.42 -21.88 4.91
N ALA A 49 -20.21 -21.44 5.25
CA ALA A 49 -19.77 -20.08 4.97
C ALA A 49 -19.88 -19.95 3.45
N GLN A 50 -20.78 -19.06 2.99
CA GLN A 50 -20.90 -18.65 1.60
C GLN A 50 -19.49 -18.49 1.02
N GLU A 51 -19.13 -19.35 0.06
CA GLU A 51 -17.74 -19.61 -0.34
C GLU A 51 -16.95 -18.31 -0.60
N GLY A 52 -15.80 -18.17 0.06
CA GLY A 52 -14.83 -17.08 -0.17
C GLY A 52 -14.99 -15.81 0.68
N TRP A 53 -16.06 -15.64 1.45
CA TRP A 53 -16.23 -14.47 2.33
C TRP A 53 -15.45 -14.61 3.65
N GLY A 54 -14.77 -13.53 4.04
CA GLY A 54 -14.14 -13.36 5.36
C GLY A 54 -15.17 -13.17 6.49
N PRO A 55 -14.69 -13.04 7.75
CA PRO A 55 -15.56 -12.82 8.90
C PRO A 55 -16.33 -11.49 8.80
N ILE A 56 -17.48 -11.43 9.45
CA ILE A 56 -18.22 -10.17 9.61
C ILE A 56 -17.58 -9.35 10.74
N VAL A 57 -17.25 -8.10 10.45
CA VAL A 57 -16.70 -7.09 11.37
C VAL A 57 -17.55 -5.83 11.24
N ASP A 58 -18.17 -5.39 12.34
CA ASP A 58 -19.05 -4.21 12.37
C ASP A 58 -20.14 -4.18 11.26
N GLY A 59 -20.65 -5.36 10.92
CA GLY A 59 -21.66 -5.51 9.87
C GLY A 59 -21.11 -5.52 8.44
N LEU A 60 -19.79 -5.48 8.23
CA LEU A 60 -19.14 -5.64 6.93
C LEU A 60 -18.44 -6.99 6.82
N ARG A 61 -18.31 -7.53 5.61
CA ARG A 61 -17.41 -8.67 5.31
C ARG A 61 -16.77 -8.47 3.94
N CYS A 62 -15.63 -9.13 3.72
CA CYS A 62 -14.84 -8.97 2.50
C CYS A 62 -14.58 -10.30 1.79
N ARG A 63 -14.59 -10.29 0.46
CA ARG A 63 -14.14 -11.40 -0.40
C ARG A 63 -13.10 -10.87 -1.39
N VAL A 64 -12.09 -11.69 -1.67
CA VAL A 64 -10.99 -11.32 -2.56
C VAL A 64 -10.88 -12.35 -3.68
N VAL A 65 -10.82 -11.87 -4.92
CA VAL A 65 -10.69 -12.71 -6.11
C VAL A 65 -9.50 -12.26 -6.95
N PRO A 66 -8.54 -13.15 -7.26
CA PRO A 66 -7.47 -12.84 -8.21
C PRO A 66 -8.03 -12.79 -9.63
N VAL A 67 -7.70 -11.73 -10.37
CA VAL A 67 -8.17 -11.47 -11.74
C VAL A 67 -7.04 -10.89 -12.60
N GLU A 68 -7.24 -10.81 -13.92
CA GLU A 68 -6.31 -10.11 -14.82
C GLU A 68 -6.26 -8.60 -14.53
N ALA A 69 -5.06 -8.03 -14.51
CA ALA A 69 -4.84 -6.59 -14.36
C ALA A 69 -5.45 -5.75 -15.50
N SER A 70 -5.73 -6.37 -16.63
CA SER A 70 -6.43 -5.75 -17.77
C SER A 70 -7.95 -5.60 -17.57
N MET A 71 -8.52 -6.12 -16.47
CA MET A 71 -9.93 -5.94 -16.14
C MET A 71 -10.28 -4.44 -16.06
N SER A 72 -11.43 -4.08 -16.63
CA SER A 72 -11.95 -2.71 -16.59
C SER A 72 -12.53 -2.39 -15.21
N GLU A 73 -12.25 -1.19 -14.70
CA GLU A 73 -12.88 -0.68 -13.47
C GLU A 73 -14.37 -0.37 -13.66
N GLU A 74 -14.83 -0.19 -14.90
CA GLU A 74 -16.24 0.03 -15.23
C GLU A 74 -17.05 -1.28 -15.29
N ALA A 75 -16.38 -2.41 -15.46
CA ALA A 75 -16.98 -3.72 -15.69
C ALA A 75 -16.30 -4.81 -14.84
N ILE A 76 -16.32 -4.62 -13.52
CA ILE A 76 -15.74 -5.56 -12.56
C ILE A 76 -16.59 -6.84 -12.49
N GLU A 77 -15.99 -7.96 -12.90
CA GLU A 77 -16.63 -9.28 -12.94
C GLU A 77 -15.93 -10.26 -11.97
N PRO A 78 -16.46 -10.46 -10.75
CA PRO A 78 -15.85 -11.34 -9.75
C PRO A 78 -15.81 -12.81 -10.16
N SER A 79 -16.60 -13.25 -11.16
CA SER A 79 -16.54 -14.63 -11.66
C SER A 79 -15.35 -14.89 -12.60
N ALA A 80 -14.64 -13.85 -13.06
CA ALA A 80 -13.47 -13.95 -13.92
C ALA A 80 -12.18 -14.32 -13.16
N VAL A 81 -12.29 -15.30 -12.25
CA VAL A 81 -11.18 -15.76 -11.39
C VAL A 81 -10.03 -16.27 -12.26
N VAL A 82 -8.82 -15.78 -11.99
CA VAL A 82 -7.59 -16.26 -12.62
C VAL A 82 -6.72 -16.93 -11.58
N ARG A 83 -6.38 -18.19 -11.82
CA ARG A 83 -5.56 -19.01 -10.90
C ARG A 83 -4.10 -19.11 -11.32
N LYS A 84 -3.77 -18.67 -12.53
CA LYS A 84 -2.43 -18.77 -13.07
C LYS A 84 -2.11 -17.54 -13.89
N PHE A 85 -1.08 -16.83 -13.48
CA PHE A 85 -0.54 -15.65 -14.13
C PHE A 85 0.86 -15.99 -14.64
N ARG A 86 1.23 -15.43 -15.78
CA ARG A 86 2.59 -15.60 -16.28
C ARG A 86 3.58 -14.78 -15.45
N ARG A 87 3.18 -13.57 -15.05
CA ARG A 87 4.00 -12.56 -14.38
C ARG A 87 3.17 -11.77 -13.36
N PHE A 88 3.85 -11.12 -12.41
CA PHE A 88 3.18 -10.32 -11.37
C PHE A 88 2.43 -9.09 -11.90
N ASP A 89 2.91 -8.49 -12.99
CA ASP A 89 2.27 -7.35 -13.67
C ASP A 89 0.87 -7.65 -14.23
N GLN A 90 0.49 -8.94 -14.31
CA GLN A 90 -0.83 -9.40 -14.72
C GLN A 90 -1.78 -9.59 -13.53
N VAL A 91 -1.28 -9.55 -12.30
CA VAL A 91 -2.07 -9.82 -11.10
C VAL A 91 -2.85 -8.57 -10.70
N ALA A 92 -4.16 -8.72 -10.56
CA ALA A 92 -5.02 -7.78 -9.86
C ALA A 92 -5.99 -8.52 -8.93
N PHE A 93 -6.65 -7.75 -8.06
CA PHE A 93 -7.62 -8.28 -7.12
C PHE A 93 -8.94 -7.54 -7.22
N VAL A 94 -10.02 -8.28 -7.46
CA VAL A 94 -11.36 -7.79 -7.14
C VAL A 94 -11.56 -7.97 -5.65
N VAL A 95 -11.86 -6.86 -4.97
CA VAL A 95 -12.21 -6.87 -3.55
C VAL A 95 -13.68 -6.51 -3.44
N GLU A 96 -14.48 -7.43 -2.93
CA GLU A 96 -15.89 -7.23 -2.68
C GLU A 96 -16.11 -6.97 -1.20
N VAL A 97 -16.74 -5.85 -0.87
CA VAL A 97 -17.15 -5.49 0.49
C VAL A 97 -18.67 -5.53 0.56
N GLU A 98 -19.21 -6.47 1.33
CA GLU A 98 -20.65 -6.59 1.56
C GLU A 98 -21.04 -5.96 2.88
N ASN A 99 -22.11 -5.16 2.85
CA ASN A 99 -22.81 -4.73 4.04
C ASN A 99 -23.79 -5.81 4.50
N ALA A 100 -23.35 -6.62 5.46
CA ALA A 100 -24.15 -7.65 6.13
C ALA A 100 -25.02 -7.09 7.27
N SER A 101 -25.12 -5.78 7.45
CA SER A 101 -26.00 -5.12 8.42
C SER A 101 -27.34 -4.70 7.81
N ASP A 102 -28.21 -4.13 8.65
CA ASP A 102 -29.52 -3.58 8.26
C ASP A 102 -29.50 -2.04 8.13
N SER A 103 -28.31 -1.41 8.14
CA SER A 103 -28.15 0.04 7.99
C SER A 103 -27.09 0.37 6.94
N PRO A 104 -27.20 1.46 6.17
CA PRO A 104 -26.18 1.85 5.21
C PRO A 104 -24.83 2.09 5.89
N VAL A 105 -23.73 1.71 5.22
CA VAL A 105 -22.36 1.94 5.70
C VAL A 105 -21.61 2.76 4.66
N MET A 106 -20.92 3.81 5.11
CA MET A 106 -20.08 4.64 4.24
C MET A 106 -18.65 4.10 4.22
N LEU A 107 -18.05 3.98 3.05
CA LEU A 107 -16.66 3.59 2.85
C LEU A 107 -15.91 4.69 2.11
N LEU A 108 -14.63 4.89 2.42
CA LEU A 108 -13.74 5.58 1.49
C LEU A 108 -13.58 4.71 0.24
N ASP A 109 -13.80 5.34 -0.92
CA ASP A 109 -13.77 4.73 -2.24
C ASP A 109 -12.53 5.18 -3.03
N THR A 110 -12.19 4.48 -4.10
CA THR A 110 -10.99 4.77 -4.92
C THR A 110 -11.26 5.64 -6.16
N ARG A 111 -12.42 6.29 -6.25
CA ARG A 111 -12.81 7.05 -7.46
C ARG A 111 -12.21 8.44 -7.48
N TYR A 112 -11.25 8.70 -8.36
CA TYR A 112 -10.80 10.03 -8.82
C TYR A 112 -9.74 9.80 -9.91
N GLY A 113 -10.03 10.07 -11.19
CA GLY A 113 -9.14 9.77 -12.34
C GLY A 113 -7.72 10.37 -12.28
N ASP A 114 -7.03 10.47 -13.41
CA ASP A 114 -5.62 10.94 -13.47
C ASP A 114 -5.39 12.42 -13.04
N SER A 115 -6.37 13.11 -12.43
CA SER A 115 -6.35 14.55 -12.15
C SER A 115 -7.10 14.95 -10.87
N PHE A 116 -6.60 15.99 -10.19
CA PHE A 116 -7.25 16.62 -9.03
C PHE A 116 -8.22 17.72 -9.50
N GLY A 117 -9.54 17.53 -9.37
CA GLY A 117 -10.55 18.57 -9.68
C GLY A 117 -11.88 18.02 -10.22
N GLU A 118 -12.99 18.69 -9.84
CA GLU A 118 -14.42 18.46 -10.19
C GLU A 118 -14.86 17.01 -10.51
N ALA A 119 -15.36 16.33 -9.46
CA ALA A 119 -16.35 15.24 -9.31
C ALA A 119 -16.78 14.28 -10.46
N SER A 120 -16.21 14.32 -11.66
CA SER A 120 -16.45 13.37 -12.74
C SER A 120 -15.11 12.95 -13.33
N GLY A 121 -14.61 11.81 -12.88
CA GLY A 121 -13.46 11.15 -13.47
C GLY A 121 -13.63 9.64 -13.30
N ASP A 122 -12.99 8.89 -14.20
CA ASP A 122 -12.94 7.44 -14.13
C ASP A 122 -12.33 6.99 -12.79
N PRO A 123 -12.62 5.77 -12.30
CA PRO A 123 -12.01 5.30 -11.06
C PRO A 123 -10.47 5.29 -11.17
N ASN A 124 -9.77 5.44 -10.04
CA ASN A 124 -8.30 5.41 -9.98
C ASN A 124 -7.85 4.68 -8.72
N SER A 125 -8.09 3.38 -8.76
CA SER A 125 -7.68 2.48 -7.68
C SER A 125 -6.18 2.40 -7.49
N ASP A 126 -5.42 2.79 -8.51
CA ASP A 126 -3.97 2.80 -8.49
C ASP A 126 -3.44 3.90 -7.55
N TRP A 127 -4.06 5.09 -7.57
CA TRP A 127 -3.64 6.19 -6.68
C TRP A 127 -4.13 6.01 -5.25
N SER A 128 -5.44 5.90 -5.03
CA SER A 128 -6.01 5.95 -3.66
C SER A 128 -5.98 4.59 -2.95
N GLY A 129 -6.02 3.48 -3.72
CA GLY A 129 -6.12 2.13 -3.17
C GLY A 129 -4.94 1.76 -2.29
N GLN A 130 -3.72 2.16 -2.65
CA GLN A 130 -2.50 1.87 -1.87
C GLN A 130 -2.48 2.49 -0.46
N TYR A 131 -3.37 3.46 -0.16
CA TYR A 131 -3.50 4.08 1.16
C TYR A 131 -4.71 3.58 1.95
N LEU A 132 -5.65 2.94 1.27
CA LEU A 132 -6.84 2.34 1.86
C LEU A 132 -6.67 0.85 2.14
N PHE A 133 -5.79 0.19 1.38
CA PHE A 133 -5.59 -1.25 1.40
C PHE A 133 -4.13 -1.62 1.68
N GLU A 134 -3.96 -2.78 2.31
CA GLU A 134 -2.70 -3.49 2.44
C GLU A 134 -2.86 -4.89 1.82
N ILE A 135 -1.82 -5.39 1.15
CA ILE A 135 -1.83 -6.74 0.55
C ILE A 135 -0.65 -7.52 1.10
N ARG A 136 -0.94 -8.65 1.75
CA ARG A 136 0.06 -9.59 2.27
C ARG A 136 -0.01 -10.89 1.51
N TYR A 137 1.13 -11.35 1.01
CA TYR A 137 1.21 -12.65 0.34
C TYR A 137 1.65 -13.72 1.33
N ARG A 138 1.06 -14.92 1.21
CA ARG A 138 1.54 -16.12 1.87
C ARG A 138 1.89 -17.15 0.81
N ASP A 139 3.04 -17.78 0.93
CA ASP A 139 3.46 -18.86 0.03
C ASP A 139 2.62 -20.13 0.22
N ALA A 140 2.89 -21.16 -0.59
CA ALA A 140 2.23 -22.46 -0.51
C ALA A 140 2.40 -23.17 0.86
N ALA A 141 3.41 -22.81 1.64
CA ALA A 141 3.62 -23.33 3.00
C ALA A 141 2.88 -22.49 4.07
N GLY A 142 2.18 -21.42 3.66
CA GLY A 142 1.48 -20.50 4.55
C GLY A 142 2.39 -19.44 5.19
N LYS A 143 3.67 -19.38 4.80
CA LYS A 143 4.61 -18.39 5.32
C LYS A 143 4.34 -17.04 4.66
N THR A 144 4.19 -16.01 5.48
CA THR A 144 4.06 -14.63 4.98
C THR A 144 5.34 -14.22 4.27
N ILE A 145 5.20 -13.68 3.06
CA ILE A 145 6.28 -13.01 2.34
C ILE A 145 6.60 -11.72 3.09
N ALA A 146 7.81 -11.64 3.62
CA ALA A 146 8.24 -10.51 4.44
C ALA A 146 8.19 -9.20 3.63
N ILE A 147 7.60 -8.18 4.25
CA ILE A 147 7.60 -6.80 3.79
C ILE A 147 8.01 -5.92 4.98
N PRO A 148 8.80 -4.86 4.76
CA PRO A 148 9.07 -3.90 5.82
C PRO A 148 7.77 -3.36 6.40
N GLU A 149 7.75 -3.14 7.71
CA GLU A 149 6.64 -2.42 8.33
C GLU A 149 6.69 -0.97 7.85
N THR A 150 5.68 -0.55 7.10
CA THR A 150 5.60 0.79 6.49
C THR A 150 4.45 1.58 7.09
N THR A 151 4.74 2.78 7.58
CA THR A 151 3.75 3.74 8.04
C THR A 151 3.82 4.99 7.17
N VAL A 152 2.83 5.20 6.30
CA VAL A 152 2.70 6.48 5.58
C VAL A 152 2.39 7.57 6.61
N ILE A 153 3.06 8.73 6.53
CA ILE A 153 3.04 9.77 7.57
C ILE A 153 2.11 10.93 7.20
N ASP A 154 1.97 11.28 5.93
CA ASP A 154 1.30 12.51 5.48
C ASP A 154 0.20 12.29 4.44
N ALA A 155 -0.46 11.12 4.46
CA ALA A 155 -1.61 10.80 3.59
C ALA A 155 -2.88 11.66 3.81
N ASN A 156 -2.81 12.73 4.59
CA ASN A 156 -3.97 13.53 5.02
C ASN A 156 -4.75 14.10 3.84
N MET A 157 -4.05 14.70 2.87
CA MET A 157 -4.69 15.27 1.69
C MET A 157 -5.34 14.19 0.83
N VAL A 158 -4.65 13.07 0.60
CA VAL A 158 -5.14 11.99 -0.27
C VAL A 158 -6.38 11.33 0.32
N LEU A 159 -6.36 11.02 1.61
CA LEU A 159 -7.49 10.41 2.29
C LEU A 159 -8.62 11.41 2.58
N GLY A 160 -8.30 12.69 2.78
CA GLY A 160 -9.29 13.75 2.94
C GLY A 160 -10.01 14.14 1.65
N SER A 161 -9.45 13.77 0.49
CA SER A 161 -10.03 14.03 -0.84
C SER A 161 -10.59 12.78 -1.52
N THR A 162 -10.56 11.61 -0.89
CA THR A 162 -11.05 10.38 -1.54
C THR A 162 -12.57 10.40 -1.66
N ALA A 163 -13.08 9.74 -2.70
CA ALA A 163 -14.51 9.57 -2.87
C ALA A 163 -15.11 8.74 -1.73
N ILE A 164 -16.43 8.79 -1.62
CA ILE A 164 -17.17 8.04 -0.60
C ILE A 164 -18.24 7.23 -1.31
N ALA A 165 -18.32 5.95 -0.96
CA ALA A 165 -19.38 5.06 -1.39
C ALA A 165 -20.28 4.74 -0.21
N THR A 166 -21.60 4.85 -0.41
CA THR A 166 -22.58 4.30 0.53
C THR A 166 -22.95 2.90 0.09
N VAL A 167 -22.69 1.92 0.94
CA VAL A 167 -23.07 0.51 0.74
C VAL A 167 -24.38 0.28 1.47
N GLU A 168 -25.46 0.15 0.70
CA GLU A 168 -26.81 -0.13 1.23
C GLU A 168 -26.87 -1.49 1.94
N PRO A 169 -27.84 -1.73 2.83
CA PRO A 169 -28.04 -3.02 3.48
C PRO A 169 -28.08 -4.17 2.47
N ARG A 170 -27.30 -5.22 2.73
CA ARG A 170 -27.15 -6.40 1.86
C ARG A 170 -26.58 -6.12 0.47
N ALA A 171 -26.10 -4.91 0.21
CA ALA A 171 -25.42 -4.57 -1.03
C ALA A 171 -23.93 -4.90 -0.95
N THR A 172 -23.29 -5.01 -2.12
CA THR A 172 -21.86 -5.24 -2.26
C THR A 172 -21.24 -4.10 -3.06
N HIS A 173 -20.17 -3.53 -2.54
CA HIS A 173 -19.30 -2.59 -3.24
C HIS A 173 -18.03 -3.31 -3.71
N ARG A 174 -17.46 -2.87 -4.84
CA ARG A 174 -16.33 -3.55 -5.47
C ARG A 174 -15.19 -2.58 -5.74
N PHE A 175 -13.98 -3.06 -5.48
CA PHE A 175 -12.73 -2.41 -5.84
C PHE A 175 -11.95 -3.31 -6.79
N LEU A 176 -11.14 -2.71 -7.67
CA LEU A 176 -10.18 -3.42 -8.50
C LEU A 176 -8.78 -2.91 -8.16
N LEU A 177 -7.99 -3.72 -7.45
CA LEU A 177 -6.66 -3.33 -6.98
C LEU A 177 -5.60 -3.88 -7.93
N ARG A 178 -4.68 -3.03 -8.40
CA ARG A 178 -3.52 -3.42 -9.22
C ARG A 178 -2.22 -3.16 -8.44
N PRO A 179 -1.71 -4.15 -7.70
CA PRO A 179 -0.53 -3.97 -6.88
C PRO A 179 0.71 -3.51 -7.66
N GLU A 180 0.84 -3.86 -8.94
CA GLU A 180 1.96 -3.40 -9.80
C GLU A 180 1.96 -1.88 -10.03
N LYS A 181 0.78 -1.24 -9.93
CA LYS A 181 0.61 0.19 -10.17
C LYS A 181 0.84 1.03 -8.92
N TRP A 182 0.85 0.40 -7.74
CA TRP A 182 1.13 1.07 -6.47
C TRP A 182 2.60 1.46 -6.39
N LEU A 183 2.91 2.42 -5.52
CA LEU A 183 4.29 2.80 -5.24
C LEU A 183 5.08 1.57 -4.78
N SER A 184 6.32 1.45 -5.25
CA SER A 184 7.17 0.29 -4.92
C SER A 184 7.47 0.17 -3.41
N SER A 185 7.20 1.22 -2.64
CA SER A 185 7.28 1.24 -1.17
C SER A 185 6.08 0.62 -0.45
N LEU A 186 4.94 0.50 -1.13
CA LEU A 186 3.67 0.04 -0.57
C LEU A 186 3.20 -1.28 -1.19
N SER A 187 3.87 -1.74 -2.25
CA SER A 187 3.58 -3.00 -2.92
C SER A 187 4.81 -3.87 -3.03
N ARG A 188 4.60 -5.19 -3.01
CA ARG A 188 5.65 -6.19 -3.17
C ARG A 188 5.24 -7.22 -4.20
N ASP A 189 6.12 -7.43 -5.16
CA ASP A 189 6.11 -8.61 -6.03
C ASP A 189 6.61 -9.81 -5.22
N PRO A 190 5.80 -10.86 -5.02
CA PRO A 190 6.20 -12.04 -4.27
C PRO A 190 7.11 -12.99 -5.07
N GLY A 191 7.38 -12.71 -6.35
CA GLY A 191 8.15 -13.55 -7.26
C GLY A 191 7.33 -14.69 -7.87
N ALA A 192 8.01 -15.67 -8.46
CA ALA A 192 7.37 -16.89 -8.96
C ALA A 192 6.99 -17.83 -7.82
N GLY A 193 5.84 -18.49 -7.96
CA GLY A 193 5.37 -19.47 -6.99
C GLY A 193 3.85 -19.49 -6.87
N THR A 194 3.35 -20.26 -5.91
CA THR A 194 1.94 -20.30 -5.55
C THR A 194 1.71 -19.51 -4.28
N PHE A 195 0.72 -18.62 -4.30
CA PHE A 195 0.43 -17.70 -3.22
C PHE A 195 -1.05 -17.64 -2.89
N THR A 196 -1.35 -17.20 -1.67
CA THR A 196 -2.64 -16.59 -1.30
C THR A 196 -2.39 -15.13 -0.94
N ALA A 197 -3.34 -14.26 -1.25
CA ALA A 197 -3.30 -12.85 -0.88
C ALA A 197 -4.32 -12.57 0.23
N GLU A 198 -3.85 -11.98 1.32
CA GLU A 198 -4.65 -11.38 2.37
C GLU A 198 -4.74 -9.88 2.07
N VAL A 199 -5.94 -9.41 1.72
CA VAL A 199 -6.20 -7.99 1.42
C VAL A 199 -6.95 -7.39 2.59
N ILE A 200 -6.43 -6.29 3.11
CA ILE A 200 -6.91 -5.63 4.32
C ILE A 200 -7.35 -4.22 3.95
N TYR A 201 -8.64 -3.94 4.02
CA TYR A 201 -9.15 -2.57 3.96
C TYR A 201 -9.04 -1.92 5.35
N ARG A 202 -8.47 -0.70 5.41
CA ARG A 202 -8.20 0.04 6.66
C ARG A 202 -9.11 1.26 6.86
N GLY A 203 -9.61 1.85 5.78
CA GLY A 203 -10.32 3.14 5.82
C GLY A 203 -9.40 4.29 6.23
N MET A 204 -9.96 5.34 6.85
CA MET A 204 -9.20 6.53 7.27
C MET A 204 -8.58 6.34 8.66
N PRO A 205 -7.25 6.44 8.82
CA PRO A 205 -6.62 6.38 10.14
C PRO A 205 -7.07 7.55 11.04
N GLU A 206 -7.19 7.33 12.36
CA GLU A 206 -7.64 8.37 13.30
C GLU A 206 -6.78 9.63 13.28
N ARG A 207 -5.45 9.49 13.13
CA ARG A 207 -4.55 10.64 12.97
C ARG A 207 -4.94 11.54 11.79
N VAL A 208 -5.43 10.94 10.70
CA VAL A 208 -5.87 11.65 9.51
C VAL A 208 -7.24 12.29 9.76
N LYS A 209 -8.16 11.59 10.43
CA LYS A 209 -9.45 12.18 10.84
C LYS A 209 -9.27 13.40 11.74
N THR A 210 -8.37 13.33 12.71
CA THR A 210 -8.04 14.46 13.60
C THR A 210 -7.57 15.66 12.79
N ARG A 211 -6.60 15.47 11.87
CA ARG A 211 -6.10 16.54 11.03
C ARG A 211 -7.17 17.09 10.07
N LEU A 212 -8.00 16.22 9.49
CA LEU A 212 -9.09 16.61 8.60
C LEU A 212 -10.13 17.49 9.31
N ARG A 213 -10.44 17.22 10.58
CA ARG A 213 -11.35 18.05 11.39
C ARG A 213 -10.86 19.49 11.59
N GLU A 214 -9.56 19.74 11.50
CA GLU A 214 -9.01 21.10 11.69
C GLU A 214 -9.32 22.04 10.53
N TYR A 215 -9.53 21.52 9.32
CA TYR A 215 -9.78 22.33 8.12
C TYR A 215 -11.06 21.95 7.36
N ARG A 216 -11.71 20.84 7.70
CA ARG A 216 -12.95 20.34 7.07
C ARG A 216 -13.72 19.38 7.99
N ASP A 217 -14.22 19.89 9.11
CA ASP A 217 -14.98 19.13 10.13
C ASP A 217 -16.34 18.61 9.64
N ASP A 218 -16.86 19.18 8.56
CA ASP A 218 -18.09 18.77 7.86
C ASP A 218 -17.87 17.68 6.80
N SER A 219 -16.63 17.22 6.60
CA SER A 219 -16.32 16.22 5.58
C SER A 219 -17.07 14.91 5.84
N ALA A 220 -17.84 14.45 4.86
CA ALA A 220 -18.52 13.16 4.89
C ALA A 220 -17.54 11.99 5.11
N GLY A 221 -16.26 12.14 4.75
CA GLY A 221 -15.22 11.12 4.95
C GLY A 221 -14.92 10.85 6.42
N LEU A 222 -15.24 11.79 7.32
CA LEU A 222 -15.13 11.59 8.78
C LEU A 222 -16.13 10.55 9.32
N ASN A 223 -17.23 10.30 8.57
CA ASN A 223 -18.25 9.31 8.91
C ASN A 223 -18.04 7.97 8.19
N ALA A 224 -17.05 7.87 7.31
CA ALA A 224 -16.72 6.62 6.65
C ALA A 224 -16.17 5.61 7.68
N TRP A 225 -16.56 4.35 7.52
CA TRP A 225 -16.07 3.25 8.35
C TRP A 225 -14.55 3.14 8.26
N SER A 226 -13.91 2.80 9.37
CA SER A 226 -12.47 2.56 9.44
C SER A 226 -12.21 1.48 10.48
N GLY A 227 -11.27 0.58 10.17
CA GLY A 227 -11.04 -0.65 10.92
C GLY A 227 -10.33 -1.66 10.02
N GLU A 228 -10.03 -2.86 10.50
CA GLU A 228 -9.44 -3.90 9.66
C GLU A 228 -10.52 -4.84 9.11
N LEU A 229 -10.80 -4.71 7.81
CA LEU A 229 -11.68 -5.63 7.10
C LEU A 229 -10.84 -6.51 6.18
N ILE A 230 -10.77 -7.80 6.51
CA ILE A 230 -9.83 -8.75 5.89
C ILE A 230 -10.59 -9.71 4.95
N GLY A 231 -10.09 -9.85 3.73
CA GLY A 231 -10.46 -10.94 2.83
C GLY A 231 -9.22 -11.72 2.37
N THR A 232 -9.42 -13.00 2.06
CA THR A 232 -8.34 -13.88 1.59
C THR A 232 -8.70 -14.44 0.23
N SER A 233 -7.75 -14.39 -0.70
CA SER A 233 -7.93 -14.94 -2.05
C SER A 233 -7.92 -16.46 -2.04
N GLU A 234 -8.48 -17.05 -3.10
CA GLU A 234 -8.09 -18.40 -3.48
C GLU A 234 -6.59 -18.45 -3.85
N PRO A 235 -5.94 -19.63 -3.75
CA PRO A 235 -4.58 -19.79 -4.23
C PRO A 235 -4.44 -19.47 -5.72
N PHE A 236 -3.38 -18.76 -6.08
CA PHE A 236 -3.02 -18.46 -7.46
C PHE A 236 -1.51 -18.67 -7.68
N GLU A 237 -1.10 -18.90 -8.92
CA GLU A 237 0.28 -19.15 -9.32
C GLU A 237 0.81 -18.00 -10.18
N ILE A 238 2.05 -17.60 -9.93
CA ILE A 238 2.85 -16.75 -10.82
C ILE A 238 3.97 -17.63 -11.38
N GLU A 239 3.96 -17.85 -12.70
CA GLU A 239 4.88 -18.79 -13.36
C GLU A 239 6.32 -18.28 -13.38
N MET A 240 6.51 -16.98 -13.66
CA MET A 240 7.83 -16.40 -13.89
C MET A 240 8.05 -15.20 -12.98
N ALA A 241 9.21 -15.19 -12.33
CA ALA A 241 9.68 -14.02 -11.62
C ALA A 241 10.24 -13.00 -12.62
N ASP A 242 10.13 -11.74 -12.28
CA ASP A 242 10.84 -10.71 -13.01
C ASP A 242 12.35 -10.90 -12.82
N GLU A 243 13.10 -10.91 -13.92
CA GLU A 243 14.55 -10.85 -13.84
C GLU A 243 14.93 -9.48 -13.27
N ARG A 244 15.28 -9.43 -11.99
CA ARG A 244 15.72 -8.20 -11.32
C ARG A 244 17.23 -8.12 -11.33
N ARG A 245 17.75 -7.02 -11.87
CA ARG A 245 19.17 -6.70 -11.78
C ARG A 245 19.33 -5.48 -10.86
N ILE A 246 19.60 -5.75 -9.59
CA ILE A 246 19.88 -4.72 -8.60
C ILE A 246 21.40 -4.60 -8.47
N ALA A 247 21.94 -3.42 -8.75
CA ALA A 247 23.35 -3.12 -8.54
C ALA A 247 23.56 -2.61 -7.11
N TRP A 248 23.86 -3.54 -6.20
CA TRP A 248 24.18 -3.23 -4.81
C TRP A 248 25.56 -2.58 -4.69
N GLY A 249 25.64 -1.52 -3.89
CA GLY A 249 26.87 -0.83 -3.54
C GLY A 249 27.50 -1.40 -2.27
N PRO A 250 28.52 -0.73 -1.71
CA PRO A 250 29.10 -1.14 -0.45
C PRO A 250 28.08 -1.01 0.70
N ALA A 251 28.17 -1.90 1.68
CA ALA A 251 27.48 -1.73 2.95
C ALA A 251 28.13 -0.59 3.73
N ASP A 252 27.32 0.34 4.24
CA ASP A 252 27.74 1.43 5.12
C ASP A 252 26.74 1.58 6.26
N ASP A 253 27.26 1.63 7.49
CA ASP A 253 26.49 1.75 8.74
C ASP A 253 25.23 0.85 8.81
N GLY A 254 25.36 -0.41 8.41
CA GLY A 254 24.28 -1.40 8.47
C GLY A 254 23.28 -1.36 7.30
N ILE A 255 23.47 -0.49 6.32
CA ILE A 255 22.64 -0.39 5.11
C ILE A 255 23.45 -0.71 3.85
N GLU A 256 22.85 -1.47 2.93
CA GLU A 256 23.34 -1.68 1.57
C GLU A 256 22.33 -1.04 0.60
N ALA A 257 22.79 -0.15 -0.29
CA ALA A 257 21.94 0.53 -1.26
C ALA A 257 22.08 -0.08 -2.66
N GLY A 258 20.95 -0.27 -3.35
CA GLY A 258 20.90 -0.88 -4.67
C GLY A 258 20.11 -0.04 -5.67
N LEU A 259 20.57 0.02 -6.91
CA LEU A 259 19.86 0.66 -8.02
C LEU A 259 19.33 -0.40 -8.99
N GLU A 260 18.09 -0.22 -9.45
CA GLU A 260 17.45 -1.08 -10.44
C GLU A 260 16.82 -0.24 -11.55
N ILE A 261 16.90 -0.74 -12.79
CA ILE A 261 16.12 -0.27 -13.95
C ILE A 261 15.03 -1.32 -14.21
N VAL A 262 13.80 -0.85 -14.43
CA VAL A 262 12.65 -1.69 -14.80
C VAL A 262 12.09 -1.22 -16.15
N PRO A 263 12.04 -2.08 -17.18
CA PRO A 263 12.55 -3.47 -17.22
C PRO A 263 14.09 -3.53 -17.20
N SER A 264 14.65 -4.68 -16.81
CA SER A 264 16.06 -4.84 -16.45
C SER A 264 17.06 -5.01 -17.62
N ARG A 265 16.59 -5.06 -18.88
CA ARG A 265 17.41 -5.26 -20.07
C ARG A 265 16.86 -4.53 -21.29
N ASP A 266 17.76 -4.19 -22.21
CA ASP A 266 17.53 -3.60 -23.53
C ASP A 266 16.49 -2.47 -23.52
N ILE A 267 16.97 -1.27 -23.20
CA ILE A 267 16.12 -0.08 -23.17
C ILE A 267 16.16 0.54 -24.57
N PRO A 268 15.11 0.42 -25.40
CA PRO A 268 15.14 0.99 -26.73
C PRO A 268 15.12 2.52 -26.64
N PHE A 269 15.70 3.17 -27.63
CA PHE A 269 15.59 4.62 -27.74
C PHE A 269 14.12 5.06 -27.85
N GLY A 270 13.79 6.16 -27.19
CA GLY A 270 12.44 6.70 -27.13
C GLY A 270 11.55 6.03 -26.08
N SER A 271 12.10 5.08 -25.32
CA SER A 271 11.42 4.51 -24.16
C SER A 271 11.83 5.20 -22.85
N LYS A 272 10.97 5.01 -21.85
CA LYS A 272 11.20 5.41 -20.46
C LYS A 272 11.30 4.14 -19.62
N SER A 273 12.37 4.00 -18.86
CA SER A 273 12.50 2.95 -17.84
C SER A 273 12.33 3.54 -16.46
N LYS A 274 11.65 2.81 -15.58
CA LYS A 274 11.55 3.19 -14.16
C LYS A 274 12.88 2.92 -13.47
N LEU A 275 13.31 3.83 -12.61
CA LEU A 275 14.40 3.59 -11.66
C LEU A 275 13.80 3.26 -10.30
N ARG A 276 14.40 2.30 -9.60
CA ARG A 276 14.07 1.97 -8.21
C ARG A 276 15.32 2.01 -7.35
N LEU A 277 15.20 2.64 -6.19
CA LEU A 277 16.19 2.58 -5.12
C LEU A 277 15.79 1.49 -4.13
N HIS A 278 16.74 0.65 -3.76
CA HIS A 278 16.57 -0.40 -2.77
C HIS A 278 17.48 -0.12 -1.58
N LEU A 279 16.94 -0.13 -0.37
CA LEU A 279 17.70 -0.03 0.88
C LEU A 279 17.51 -1.32 1.66
N LYS A 280 18.62 -2.04 1.88
CA LYS A 280 18.63 -3.33 2.57
C LYS A 280 19.29 -3.19 3.92
N ASN A 281 18.62 -3.71 4.95
CA ASN A 281 19.24 -3.86 6.27
C ASN A 281 20.21 -5.05 6.24
N VAL A 282 21.49 -4.76 6.39
CA VAL A 282 22.57 -5.77 6.46
C VAL A 282 23.20 -5.85 7.86
N SER A 283 22.60 -5.17 8.84
CA SER A 283 22.97 -5.29 10.25
C SER A 283 22.29 -6.49 10.92
N ASP A 284 22.72 -6.80 12.14
CA ASP A 284 22.15 -7.87 12.97
C ASP A 284 20.87 -7.46 13.72
N GLY A 285 20.48 -6.18 13.66
CA GLY A 285 19.34 -5.62 14.39
C GLY A 285 18.34 -4.91 13.48
N PRO A 286 17.15 -4.54 13.99
CA PRO A 286 16.20 -3.74 13.23
C PRO A 286 16.75 -2.33 12.97
N LEU A 287 16.43 -1.78 11.79
CA LEU A 287 16.76 -0.41 11.41
C LEU A 287 15.50 0.36 11.05
N ASN A 288 15.37 1.57 11.57
CA ASN A 288 14.29 2.49 11.20
C ASN A 288 14.78 3.43 10.11
N LEU A 289 13.94 3.69 9.11
CA LEU A 289 14.21 4.64 8.03
C LEU A 289 13.01 5.55 7.86
N SER A 290 13.22 6.76 7.36
CA SER A 290 12.12 7.55 6.82
C SER A 290 12.56 8.37 5.61
N GLY A 291 11.58 8.71 4.78
CA GLY A 291 11.81 9.54 3.61
C GLY A 291 10.60 9.59 2.69
N HIS A 292 10.74 10.35 1.60
CA HIS A 292 9.77 10.39 0.52
C HIS A 292 9.58 9.01 -0.13
N LEU A 293 8.33 8.65 -0.41
CA LEU A 293 7.96 7.44 -1.16
C LEU A 293 8.48 7.46 -2.60
N TRP A 294 8.72 8.66 -3.14
CA TRP A 294 9.27 8.88 -4.47
C TRP A 294 10.56 9.70 -4.42
N GLN A 295 11.67 9.07 -4.78
CA GLN A 295 13.02 9.62 -4.81
C GLN A 295 13.36 10.20 -6.20
N SER A 296 12.46 11.02 -6.76
CA SER A 296 12.55 11.54 -8.12
C SER A 296 13.78 12.42 -8.38
N GLU A 297 14.38 12.98 -7.32
CA GLU A 297 15.56 13.83 -7.38
C GLU A 297 16.87 13.09 -7.09
N LEU A 298 16.83 11.76 -6.95
CA LEU A 298 18.02 10.93 -6.75
C LEU A 298 19.09 11.26 -7.81
N PRO A 299 20.30 11.70 -7.43
CA PRO A 299 21.34 12.03 -8.40
C PRO A 299 21.82 10.76 -9.10
N ILE A 300 22.04 10.84 -10.41
CA ILE A 300 22.53 9.72 -11.23
C ILE A 300 23.84 10.14 -11.90
N GLU A 301 24.87 9.34 -11.67
CA GLU A 301 26.13 9.38 -12.43
C GLU A 301 26.07 8.32 -13.53
N ALA A 302 26.52 8.67 -14.74
CA ALA A 302 26.59 7.75 -15.86
C ALA A 302 27.98 7.76 -16.51
N ILE A 303 28.43 6.58 -16.97
CA ILE A 303 29.64 6.41 -17.77
C ILE A 303 29.41 5.46 -18.95
N ASP A 304 30.16 5.66 -20.02
CA ASP A 304 30.20 4.74 -21.17
C ASP A 304 31.10 3.53 -20.92
N ALA A 305 31.26 2.68 -21.95
CA ALA A 305 32.09 1.48 -21.92
C ALA A 305 33.57 1.79 -21.66
N GLU A 306 34.05 2.94 -22.12
CA GLU A 306 35.41 3.44 -21.92
C GLU A 306 35.60 4.12 -20.56
N GLY A 307 34.52 4.30 -19.79
CA GLY A 307 34.53 4.92 -18.47
C GLY A 307 34.48 6.46 -18.51
N LYS A 308 34.15 7.05 -19.66
CA LYS A 308 33.97 8.49 -19.79
C LYS A 308 32.58 8.89 -19.27
N SER A 309 32.53 10.01 -18.56
CA SER A 309 31.29 10.59 -18.04
C SER A 309 30.29 10.86 -19.16
N VAL A 310 29.04 10.50 -18.90
CA VAL A 310 27.87 10.78 -19.74
C VAL A 310 26.94 11.70 -18.97
N ASP A 311 26.47 12.76 -19.62
CA ASP A 311 25.54 13.69 -18.99
C ASP A 311 24.16 13.04 -18.86
N VAL A 312 23.61 13.11 -17.64
CA VAL A 312 22.23 12.74 -17.34
C VAL A 312 21.52 13.99 -16.85
N SER A 313 20.42 14.35 -17.52
CA SER A 313 19.63 15.51 -17.08
C SER A 313 19.07 15.27 -15.68
N THR A 314 18.89 16.34 -14.92
CA THR A 314 18.13 16.27 -13.68
C THR A 314 16.65 16.06 -14.00
N ALA A 315 15.94 15.43 -13.08
CA ALA A 315 14.49 15.47 -13.00
C ALA A 315 14.11 16.39 -11.84
N TRP A 316 13.02 17.12 -11.99
CA TRP A 316 12.48 18.00 -10.94
C TRP A 316 10.97 17.81 -10.84
N TYR A 317 10.50 17.45 -9.66
CA TYR A 317 9.08 17.25 -9.38
C TYR A 317 8.60 18.31 -8.39
N SER A 318 7.68 19.17 -8.83
CA SER A 318 7.12 20.24 -8.00
C SER A 318 5.83 19.84 -7.25
N GLY A 319 5.43 18.57 -7.33
CA GLY A 319 4.23 18.08 -6.66
C GLY A 319 4.51 17.66 -5.21
N TRP A 320 3.45 17.24 -4.52
CA TRP A 320 3.56 16.72 -3.16
C TRP A 320 4.00 15.26 -3.20
N THR A 321 5.16 14.94 -2.63
CA THR A 321 5.57 13.55 -2.41
C THR A 321 5.28 13.14 -0.99
N LEU A 322 4.46 12.10 -0.82
CA LEU A 322 4.20 11.54 0.50
C LEU A 322 5.46 10.96 1.12
N SER A 323 5.50 10.96 2.44
CA SER A 323 6.57 10.43 3.27
C SER A 323 6.10 9.20 4.04
N ALA A 324 7.00 8.26 4.27
CA ALA A 324 6.75 7.12 5.14
C ALA A 324 7.93 6.85 6.07
N GLY A 325 7.60 6.25 7.21
CA GLY A 325 8.55 5.58 8.08
C GLY A 325 8.53 4.08 7.81
N TYR A 326 9.69 3.46 7.90
CA TYR A 326 9.91 2.03 7.72
C TYR A 326 10.63 1.46 8.93
N MET A 327 10.34 0.21 9.27
CA MET A 327 11.18 -0.62 10.14
C MET A 327 11.59 -1.86 9.35
N LEU A 328 12.89 -2.02 9.15
CA LEU A 328 13.48 -3.13 8.39
C LEU A 328 14.12 -4.11 9.38
N GLN A 329 13.66 -5.35 9.39
CA GLN A 329 14.35 -6.45 10.05
C GLN A 329 15.64 -6.81 9.30
N PRO A 330 16.59 -7.52 9.94
CA PRO A 330 17.78 -8.03 9.28
C PRO A 330 17.47 -8.76 7.96
N GLY A 331 18.08 -8.31 6.87
CA GLY A 331 17.90 -8.86 5.52
C GLY A 331 16.70 -8.31 4.75
N GLU A 332 15.81 -7.52 5.37
CA GLU A 332 14.69 -6.88 4.66
C GLU A 332 15.13 -5.72 3.77
N VAL A 333 14.30 -5.44 2.76
CA VAL A 333 14.57 -4.42 1.74
C VAL A 333 13.36 -3.51 1.61
N ALA A 334 13.58 -2.21 1.84
CA ALA A 334 12.65 -1.16 1.41
C ALA A 334 12.96 -0.76 -0.03
N THR A 335 11.92 -0.62 -0.86
CA THR A 335 12.05 -0.20 -2.26
C THR A 335 11.33 1.14 -2.45
N PHE A 336 11.97 2.06 -3.16
CA PHE A 336 11.43 3.38 -3.46
C PHE A 336 11.44 3.56 -4.97
N ASP A 337 10.39 4.17 -5.50
CA ASP A 337 10.46 4.65 -6.88
C ASP A 337 11.47 5.80 -6.92
N ALA A 338 12.34 5.84 -7.93
CA ALA A 338 13.42 6.82 -8.06
C ALA A 338 13.30 7.66 -9.35
N GLY A 339 12.08 7.77 -9.88
CA GLY A 339 11.78 8.46 -11.14
C GLY A 339 12.08 7.59 -12.35
N ASN A 340 12.15 8.21 -13.53
CA ASN A 340 12.40 7.50 -14.78
C ASN A 340 13.72 7.94 -15.43
N LEU A 341 14.26 7.06 -16.28
CA LEU A 341 15.35 7.33 -17.20
C LEU A 341 14.83 7.17 -18.64
N GLY A 342 14.79 8.28 -19.38
CA GLY A 342 14.52 8.31 -20.81
C GLY A 342 15.82 8.27 -21.60
N LEU A 343 15.91 7.32 -22.54
CA LEU A 343 17.07 7.19 -23.44
C LEU A 343 16.72 7.72 -24.82
N ALA A 344 17.54 8.64 -25.32
CA ALA A 344 17.35 9.26 -26.62
C ALA A 344 18.61 9.15 -27.48
N ALA A 345 18.43 8.92 -28.77
CA ALA A 345 19.51 8.96 -29.76
C ALA A 345 19.92 10.41 -30.10
N ASP A 346 18.97 11.34 -30.01
CA ASP A 346 19.15 12.75 -30.33
C ASP A 346 18.25 13.66 -29.49
N ALA A 347 18.44 14.97 -29.62
CA ALA A 347 17.67 15.98 -28.88
C ALA A 347 16.17 15.96 -29.21
N THR A 348 15.79 15.66 -30.45
CA THR A 348 14.38 15.62 -30.88
C THR A 348 13.63 14.53 -30.12
N GLN A 349 14.24 13.34 -29.99
CA GLN A 349 13.66 12.25 -29.24
C GLN A 349 13.63 12.55 -27.73
N ALA A 350 14.63 13.27 -27.22
CA ALA A 350 14.67 13.68 -25.81
C ALA A 350 13.56 14.70 -25.47
N GLU A 351 13.15 15.56 -26.41
CA GLU A 351 12.04 16.51 -26.23
C GLU A 351 10.69 15.81 -26.03
N ALA A 352 10.51 14.60 -26.57
CA ALA A 352 9.28 13.81 -26.38
C ALA A 352 9.11 13.29 -24.93
N PHE A 353 10.18 13.31 -24.11
CA PHE A 353 10.08 12.95 -22.71
C PHE A 353 9.61 14.15 -21.87
N GLU A 354 8.53 13.97 -21.12
CA GLU A 354 8.05 14.95 -20.14
C GLU A 354 9.15 15.35 -19.16
N HIS A 355 9.39 16.65 -19.00
CA HIS A 355 10.54 17.15 -18.25
C HIS A 355 10.46 16.85 -16.73
N VAL A 356 9.27 16.87 -16.14
CA VAL A 356 9.10 16.89 -14.68
C VAL A 356 9.33 15.53 -13.99
N THR A 357 9.26 14.43 -14.73
CA THR A 357 9.33 13.07 -14.15
C THR A 357 10.44 12.21 -14.72
N ASN A 358 11.16 12.70 -15.73
CA ASN A 358 12.11 11.90 -16.50
C ASN A 358 13.48 12.58 -16.53
N ARG A 359 14.49 11.83 -16.07
CA ARG A 359 15.89 12.11 -16.42
C ARG A 359 16.10 11.70 -17.87
N LYS A 360 16.99 12.39 -18.56
CA LYS A 360 17.26 12.15 -19.98
C LYS A 360 18.73 11.89 -20.18
N MET A 361 19.04 10.87 -20.97
CA MET A 361 20.40 10.57 -21.41
C MET A 361 20.40 10.51 -22.94
N ILE A 362 21.14 11.43 -23.58
CA ILE A 362 21.26 11.52 -25.04
C ILE A 362 22.58 10.87 -25.44
N VAL A 363 22.51 9.67 -26.00
CA VAL A 363 23.69 8.82 -26.22
C VAL A 363 23.57 8.00 -27.51
N PRO A 364 24.69 7.63 -28.16
CA PRO A 364 24.67 6.63 -29.22
C PRO A 364 24.36 5.22 -28.69
N PRO A 365 24.01 4.25 -29.56
CA PRO A 365 23.94 2.85 -29.17
C PRO A 365 25.20 2.38 -28.47
N GLY A 366 25.06 1.58 -27.42
CA GLY A 366 26.20 1.04 -26.69
C GLY A 366 25.90 0.61 -25.27
N LYS A 367 26.98 0.30 -24.55
CA LYS A 367 26.96 -0.14 -23.16
C LYS A 367 27.26 1.02 -22.23
N TYR A 368 26.46 1.12 -21.19
CA TYR A 368 26.55 2.19 -20.20
C TYR A 368 26.44 1.64 -18.79
N ARG A 369 26.95 2.41 -17.83
CA ARG A 369 26.81 2.14 -16.41
C ARG A 369 26.26 3.36 -15.71
N ILE A 370 25.33 3.15 -14.78
CA ILE A 370 24.83 4.20 -13.89
C ILE A 370 24.97 3.81 -12.43
N ARG A 371 25.12 4.80 -11.56
CA ARG A 371 24.99 4.64 -10.11
C ARG A 371 24.40 5.89 -9.49
N SER A 372 24.05 5.81 -8.22
CA SER A 372 23.70 6.95 -7.39
C SER A 372 24.57 7.02 -6.14
N MET A 373 24.89 8.24 -5.72
CA MET A 373 25.48 8.54 -4.43
C MET A 373 24.78 9.76 -3.83
N THR A 374 24.14 9.61 -2.69
CA THR A 374 23.39 10.69 -2.04
C THR A 374 23.36 10.56 -0.52
N SER A 375 22.88 11.59 0.17
CA SER A 375 22.47 11.46 1.57
C SER A 375 21.01 11.05 1.64
N PHE A 376 20.67 10.12 2.54
CA PHE A 376 19.30 9.66 2.77
C PHE A 376 18.91 9.84 4.24
N GLY A 377 17.63 10.07 4.50
CA GLY A 377 17.07 10.23 5.84
C GLY A 377 17.22 11.64 6.45
N ALA A 378 18.17 12.44 5.99
CA ALA A 378 18.38 13.82 6.50
C ALA A 378 17.44 14.87 5.88
N SER A 379 16.83 14.55 4.73
CA SER A 379 15.89 15.39 3.99
C SER A 379 14.92 14.50 3.22
N PRO A 380 13.64 14.87 3.07
CA PRO A 380 13.00 16.11 3.57
C PRO A 380 12.88 16.15 5.10
N ILE A 381 12.73 17.34 5.66
CA ILE A 381 12.24 17.52 7.03
C ILE A 381 10.75 17.85 6.91
N LEU A 382 9.91 16.94 7.39
CA LEU A 382 8.47 17.16 7.46
C LEU A 382 8.12 17.60 8.87
N GLN A 383 7.32 18.64 9.00
CA GLN A 383 6.79 19.13 10.27
C GLN A 383 5.27 19.15 10.26
N ASP A 384 4.65 19.02 11.42
CA ASP A 384 3.23 19.30 11.59
C ASP A 384 2.96 20.82 11.68
N GLY A 385 1.69 21.19 11.86
CA GLY A 385 1.29 22.60 11.99
C GLY A 385 1.78 23.30 13.25
N GLU A 386 2.32 22.56 14.22
CA GLU A 386 2.88 23.08 15.47
C GLU A 386 4.42 23.19 15.41
N GLY A 387 5.03 22.73 14.30
CA GLY A 387 6.47 22.71 14.10
C GLY A 387 7.16 21.45 14.65
N ASN A 388 6.40 20.46 15.12
CA ASN A 388 6.98 19.18 15.55
C ASN A 388 7.47 18.42 14.30
N VAL A 389 8.69 17.88 14.38
CA VAL A 389 9.27 17.10 13.29
C VAL A 389 8.59 15.72 13.22
N LEU A 390 7.98 15.43 12.08
CA LEU A 390 7.36 14.14 11.75
C LEU A 390 8.36 13.19 11.07
N ILE A 391 9.23 13.73 10.20
CA ILE A 391 10.41 13.03 9.68
C ILE A 391 11.62 13.99 9.61
N PRO A 392 12.85 13.51 9.91
CA PRO A 392 13.15 12.17 10.41
C PRO A 392 12.63 11.95 11.85
N ARG A 393 12.24 10.71 12.17
CA ARG A 393 11.87 10.33 13.54
C ARG A 393 13.14 10.11 14.36
N GLU A 394 13.00 10.22 15.67
CA GLU A 394 14.11 9.90 16.57
C GLU A 394 14.59 8.45 16.35
N GLY A 395 15.89 8.28 16.09
CA GLY A 395 16.50 6.98 15.83
C GLY A 395 16.31 6.44 14.40
N ASP A 396 15.68 7.19 13.48
CA ASP A 396 15.75 6.86 12.06
C ASP A 396 17.21 6.97 11.59
N TRP A 397 17.64 6.00 10.80
CA TRP A 397 18.95 5.98 10.17
C TRP A 397 19.07 7.11 9.16
N GLN A 398 20.21 7.78 9.19
CA GLN A 398 20.56 8.89 8.31
C GLN A 398 22.02 8.75 7.93
N GLY A 399 22.33 8.81 6.64
CA GLY A 399 23.67 8.57 6.18
C GLY A 399 23.84 8.78 4.70
N LYS A 400 25.06 8.55 4.22
CA LYS A 400 25.32 8.49 2.78
C LYS A 400 25.02 7.09 2.28
N ILE A 401 24.40 7.02 1.11
CA ILE A 401 24.21 5.78 0.38
C ILE A 401 24.96 5.88 -0.94
N GLU A 402 25.63 4.79 -1.31
CA GLU A 402 26.24 4.59 -2.62
C GLU A 402 25.68 3.30 -3.20
N THR A 403 25.14 3.35 -4.42
CA THR A 403 24.71 2.14 -5.15
C THR A 403 25.86 1.57 -5.97
N GLY A 404 25.73 0.30 -6.37
CA GLY A 404 26.64 -0.29 -7.34
C GLY A 404 26.48 0.31 -8.73
N TRP A 405 27.46 0.04 -9.61
CA TRP A 405 27.34 0.35 -11.03
C TRP A 405 26.39 -0.63 -11.70
N LEU A 406 25.21 -0.13 -12.07
CA LEU A 406 24.23 -0.85 -12.87
C LEU A 406 24.58 -0.74 -14.36
N GLU A 407 24.84 -1.88 -14.98
CA GLU A 407 25.13 -1.97 -16.42
C GLU A 407 23.85 -2.20 -17.23
N PHE A 408 23.73 -1.49 -18.35
CA PHE A 408 22.69 -1.70 -19.35
C PHE A 408 23.20 -1.40 -20.76
N GLU A 409 22.45 -1.83 -21.75
CA GLU A 409 22.71 -1.61 -23.18
C GLU A 409 21.49 -0.92 -23.81
N THR A 410 21.73 -0.01 -24.76
CA THR A 410 20.70 0.76 -25.44
C THR A 410 20.97 0.84 -26.94
N GLY A 411 19.90 1.01 -27.72
CA GLY A 411 20.01 1.37 -29.14
C GLY A 411 20.35 0.22 -30.08
N HIS A 412 19.93 -1.02 -29.78
CA HIS A 412 20.04 -2.12 -30.75
C HIS A 412 19.41 -1.68 -32.09
N PRO A 413 20.12 -1.85 -33.23
CA PRO A 413 19.49 -1.65 -34.52
C PRO A 413 18.32 -2.63 -34.65
N GLN A 414 17.12 -2.10 -34.93
CA GLN A 414 15.95 -2.92 -35.26
C GLN A 414 16.14 -3.66 -36.58
#